data_AF-A0A5B9PJA7-F1
#
_entry.id   AF-A0A5B9PJA7-F1
#
_cell.length_a   1.000
_cell.length_b   1.000
_cell.length_c   1.000
_cell.angle_alpha   90.00
_cell.angle_beta   90.00
_cell.angle_gamma   90.00
#
_symmetry.space_group_name_H-M   'P 1'
#
loop_
_entity.id
_entity.type
_entity.pdbx_description
1 polymer ?
#
loop_
_entity_poly.entity_id
_entity_poly.type
_entity_poly.pdbx_seq_one_letter_code
_entity_poly.pdbx_strand_id
1 'polypeptide(L)'
;MPQPDPLSDQQRQTVNKRLSLNLLIQGAATHAFWSAHHLVADELNELEPELIPLYEQMLLHGNLGYWVGGIPLIAGSPRRFWKRVSKGRFDHPFAKHPFFNRHGSPLAIETRKELKARCKAVGLSTRGFSNEVNGTRTYMKLMELESEHIFALQMLGKRACHQIYGIPMKLLRASITSTPKWGEVRTPKTLRGKMLMPLMVGWGGVMRDEGQLVVQGKAGVWPLLLHELVKGTVELICLHGLGDLADEHFDVAMDHTEHVEYEFPMIQIGRLVFQKFLAALPREISLSECIMHVARMEPLDLEEFMFHIVESPNRATDMIRTAAAAT
;
A
#
# COMPACT_ATOMS: atom_id res chain seq x y z
N MET A 1 14.71 14.95 -28.28
CA MET A 1 14.95 15.48 -26.91
C MET A 1 13.72 15.15 -26.07
N PRO A 2 13.85 14.81 -24.78
CA PRO A 2 12.68 14.68 -23.90
C PRO A 2 11.95 16.03 -23.86
N GLN A 3 10.62 16.01 -23.90
CA GLN A 3 9.85 17.24 -23.75
C GLN A 3 10.02 17.79 -22.33
N PRO A 4 10.07 19.13 -22.16
CA PRO A 4 10.13 19.74 -20.83
C PRO A 4 8.92 19.31 -20.00
N ASP A 5 9.12 19.18 -18.70
CA ASP A 5 8.06 18.79 -17.77
C ASP A 5 7.00 19.91 -17.74
N PRO A 6 5.70 19.62 -17.96
CA PRO A 6 4.67 20.66 -17.94
C PRO A 6 4.40 21.24 -16.54
N LEU A 7 4.96 20.63 -15.48
CA LEU A 7 4.84 21.12 -14.10
C LEU A 7 5.98 22.08 -13.76
N SER A 8 5.68 23.11 -12.99
CA SER A 8 6.72 23.89 -12.29
C SER A 8 7.50 23.02 -11.30
N ASP A 9 8.69 23.45 -10.91
CA ASP A 9 9.53 22.71 -9.95
C ASP A 9 8.80 22.45 -8.61
N GLN A 10 8.06 23.44 -8.11
CA GLN A 10 7.27 23.31 -6.88
C GLN A 10 6.12 22.30 -7.03
N GLN A 11 5.40 22.33 -8.15
CA GLN A 11 4.35 21.33 -8.44
C GLN A 11 4.95 19.93 -8.57
N ARG A 12 6.11 19.78 -9.25
CA ARG A 12 6.83 18.51 -9.36
C ARG A 12 7.25 17.97 -8.00
N GLN A 13 7.79 18.82 -7.13
CA GLN A 13 8.15 18.45 -5.76
C GLN A 13 6.92 17.99 -4.96
N THR A 14 5.79 18.70 -5.07
CA THR A 14 4.53 18.32 -4.41
C THR A 14 4.02 16.96 -4.90
N VAL A 15 4.06 16.72 -6.22
CA VAL A 15 3.72 15.43 -6.82
C VAL A 15 4.64 14.32 -6.31
N ASN A 16 5.96 14.56 -6.24
CA ASN A 16 6.92 13.58 -5.73
C ASN A 16 6.70 13.28 -4.24
N LYS A 17 6.41 14.30 -3.42
CA LYS A 17 6.04 14.13 -2.01
C LYS A 17 4.84 13.20 -1.89
N ARG A 18 3.73 13.48 -2.60
CA ARG A 18 2.53 12.62 -2.57
C ARG A 18 2.81 11.21 -3.06
N LEU A 19 3.61 11.04 -4.11
CA LEU A 19 4.02 9.72 -4.60
C LEU A 19 4.83 8.91 -3.57
N SER A 20 5.73 9.56 -2.83
CA SER A 20 6.50 8.94 -1.74
C SER A 20 5.58 8.52 -0.59
N LEU A 21 4.62 9.36 -0.20
CA LEU A 21 3.62 9.02 0.81
C LEU A 21 2.72 7.86 0.35
N ASN A 22 2.26 7.87 -0.91
CA ASN A 22 1.47 6.78 -1.49
C ASN A 22 2.23 5.45 -1.47
N LEU A 23 3.55 5.48 -1.71
CA LEU A 23 4.38 4.30 -1.59
C LEU A 23 4.43 3.77 -0.15
N LEU A 24 4.54 4.65 0.85
CA LEU A 24 4.50 4.26 2.27
C LEU A 24 3.13 3.71 2.68
N ILE A 25 2.04 4.34 2.22
CA ILE A 25 0.65 3.88 2.45
C ILE A 25 0.43 2.47 1.89
N GLN A 26 0.77 2.27 0.61
CA GLN A 26 0.66 0.97 -0.05
C GLN A 26 1.60 -0.07 0.56
N GLY A 27 2.80 0.37 0.95
CA GLY A 27 3.78 -0.46 1.62
C GLY A 27 3.32 -0.94 2.99
N ALA A 28 2.72 -0.06 3.79
CA ALA A 28 2.12 -0.37 5.07
C ALA A 28 0.98 -1.37 4.94
N ALA A 29 0.04 -1.11 4.01
CA ALA A 29 -1.10 -1.97 3.75
C ALA A 29 -0.67 -3.37 3.28
N THR A 30 0.31 -3.43 2.36
CA THR A 30 0.88 -4.70 1.91
C THR A 30 1.62 -5.40 3.04
N HIS A 31 2.39 -4.69 3.88
CA HIS A 31 3.08 -5.29 5.02
C HIS A 31 2.10 -5.84 6.08
N ALA A 32 1.02 -5.12 6.38
CA ALA A 32 -0.01 -5.58 7.31
C ALA A 32 -0.66 -6.88 6.81
N PHE A 33 -0.91 -6.99 5.50
CA PHE A 33 -1.40 -8.23 4.89
C PHE A 33 -0.47 -9.44 5.21
N TRP A 34 0.86 -9.22 5.32
CA TRP A 34 1.83 -10.27 5.65
C TRP A 34 1.90 -10.66 7.12
N SER A 35 1.58 -9.75 8.04
CA SER A 35 2.03 -9.87 9.43
C SER A 35 0.96 -9.61 10.47
N ALA A 36 -0.04 -8.78 10.18
CA ALA A 36 -0.96 -8.29 11.18
C ALA A 36 -1.96 -9.35 11.67
N HIS A 37 -2.16 -10.44 10.92
CA HIS A 37 -2.93 -11.59 11.37
C HIS A 37 -2.28 -12.33 12.54
N HIS A 38 -0.96 -12.21 12.72
CA HIS A 38 -0.29 -12.77 13.90
C HIS A 38 -0.60 -12.02 15.20
N LEU A 39 -1.06 -10.77 15.12
CA LEU A 39 -1.43 -9.98 16.31
C LEU A 39 -2.74 -10.46 16.96
N VAL A 40 -3.53 -11.22 16.20
CA VAL A 40 -4.85 -11.72 16.58
C VAL A 40 -4.97 -13.21 16.26
N ALA A 41 -3.84 -13.92 16.26
CA ALA A 41 -3.76 -15.30 15.80
C ALA A 41 -4.56 -16.26 16.68
N ASP A 42 -4.50 -16.07 18.00
CA ASP A 42 -5.22 -16.93 18.94
C ASP A 42 -6.73 -16.84 18.69
N GLU A 43 -7.26 -15.62 18.53
CA GLU A 43 -8.69 -15.44 18.28
C GLU A 43 -9.11 -15.88 16.86
N LEU A 44 -8.23 -15.73 15.86
CA LEU A 44 -8.49 -16.29 14.53
C LEU A 44 -8.56 -17.83 14.57
N ASN A 45 -7.66 -18.47 15.31
CA ASN A 45 -7.65 -19.93 15.46
C ASN A 45 -8.84 -20.43 16.28
N GLU A 46 -9.33 -19.66 17.24
CA GLU A 46 -10.56 -19.97 17.98
C GLU A 46 -11.81 -19.88 17.10
N LEU A 47 -11.84 -18.94 16.14
CA LEU A 47 -12.93 -18.82 15.18
C LEU A 47 -12.90 -19.98 14.16
N GLU A 48 -11.78 -20.12 13.45
CA GLU A 48 -11.60 -21.14 12.41
C GLU A 48 -10.09 -21.38 12.17
N PRO A 49 -9.53 -22.51 12.64
CA PRO A 49 -8.10 -22.84 12.51
C PRO A 49 -7.55 -22.84 11.08
N GLU A 50 -8.41 -23.03 10.07
CA GLU A 50 -7.99 -23.00 8.67
C GLU A 50 -7.70 -21.59 8.14
N LEU A 51 -8.14 -20.53 8.81
CA LEU A 51 -8.02 -19.15 8.30
C LEU A 51 -6.59 -18.69 8.11
N ILE A 52 -5.71 -18.85 9.11
CA ILE A 52 -4.33 -18.35 9.04
C ILE A 52 -3.54 -18.98 7.88
N PRO A 53 -3.53 -20.31 7.69
CA PRO A 53 -2.91 -20.92 6.51
C PRO A 53 -3.48 -20.41 5.18
N LEU A 54 -4.80 -20.20 5.09
CA LEU A 54 -5.43 -19.66 3.89
C LEU A 54 -5.09 -18.19 3.64
N TYR A 55 -4.90 -17.40 4.70
CA TYR A 55 -4.44 -16.01 4.61
C TYR A 55 -3.03 -15.93 4.04
N GLU A 56 -2.12 -16.79 4.48
CA GLU A 56 -0.77 -16.88 3.89
C GLU A 56 -0.83 -17.27 2.41
N GLN A 57 -1.66 -18.26 2.04
CA GLN A 57 -1.82 -18.67 0.64
C GLN A 57 -2.39 -17.55 -0.23
N MET A 58 -3.45 -16.88 0.24
CA MET A 58 -4.10 -15.79 -0.48
C MET A 58 -3.12 -14.65 -0.72
N LEU A 59 -2.37 -14.29 0.32
CA LEU A 59 -1.34 -13.26 0.26
C LEU A 59 -0.32 -13.56 -0.84
N LEU A 60 0.23 -14.78 -0.85
CA LEU A 60 1.25 -15.19 -1.80
C LEU A 60 0.71 -15.23 -3.23
N HIS A 61 -0.50 -15.76 -3.42
CA HIS A 61 -1.15 -15.77 -4.74
C HIS A 61 -1.44 -14.37 -5.27
N GLY A 62 -2.01 -13.50 -4.42
CA GLY A 62 -2.32 -12.12 -4.77
C GLY A 62 -1.07 -11.30 -5.11
N ASN A 63 -0.07 -11.33 -4.23
CA ASN A 63 1.18 -10.58 -4.44
C ASN A 63 2.00 -11.10 -5.64
N LEU A 64 2.03 -12.42 -5.85
CA LEU A 64 2.70 -12.98 -7.02
C LEU A 64 1.92 -12.66 -8.32
N GLY A 65 0.60 -12.52 -8.25
CA GLY A 65 -0.27 -12.12 -9.36
C GLY A 65 0.14 -10.80 -10.01
N TYR A 66 0.73 -9.86 -9.27
CA TYR A 66 1.29 -8.63 -9.85
C TYR A 66 2.51 -8.88 -10.75
N TRP A 67 3.07 -10.10 -10.79
CA TRP A 67 4.25 -10.49 -11.55
C TRP A 67 3.99 -11.54 -12.63
N VAL A 68 2.92 -12.33 -12.49
CA VAL A 68 2.56 -13.45 -13.37
C VAL A 68 1.04 -13.51 -13.57
N GLY A 69 0.58 -14.15 -14.63
CA GLY A 69 -0.87 -14.30 -14.90
C GLY A 69 -1.44 -13.14 -15.73
N GLY A 70 -2.75 -12.93 -15.61
CA GLY A 70 -3.57 -11.96 -16.31
C GLY A 70 -3.31 -10.51 -15.95
N ILE A 71 -2.94 -10.18 -14.70
CA ILE A 71 -2.63 -8.78 -14.32
C ILE A 71 -1.50 -8.22 -15.21
N PRO A 72 -0.33 -8.87 -15.38
CA PRO A 72 0.69 -8.43 -16.33
C PRO A 72 0.26 -8.37 -17.80
N LEU A 73 -0.78 -9.11 -18.21
CA LEU A 73 -1.32 -9.03 -19.57
C LEU A 73 -2.09 -7.71 -19.77
N ILE A 74 -2.80 -7.23 -18.75
CA ILE A 74 -3.59 -5.99 -18.79
C ILE A 74 -2.74 -4.77 -18.44
N ALA A 75 -2.04 -4.82 -17.29
CA ALA A 75 -1.22 -3.72 -16.77
C ALA A 75 0.12 -3.56 -17.51
N GLY A 76 0.57 -4.61 -18.19
CA GLY A 76 1.86 -4.69 -18.86
C GLY A 76 2.94 -5.36 -18.01
N SER A 77 4.05 -5.74 -18.65
CA SER A 77 5.13 -6.48 -17.99
C SER A 77 5.82 -5.63 -16.90
N PRO A 78 5.82 -6.07 -15.62
CA PRO A 78 6.48 -5.35 -14.53
C PRO A 78 7.97 -5.12 -14.76
N ARG A 79 8.66 -6.15 -15.29
CA ARG A 79 10.09 -6.04 -15.64
C ARG A 79 10.35 -4.95 -16.68
N ARG A 80 9.46 -4.83 -17.68
CA ARG A 80 9.59 -3.78 -18.71
C ARG A 80 9.25 -2.41 -18.14
N PHE A 81 8.23 -2.32 -17.29
CA PHE A 81 7.84 -1.09 -16.61
C PHE A 81 9.00 -0.51 -15.80
N TRP A 82 9.53 -1.27 -14.84
CA TRP A 82 10.63 -0.80 -13.99
C TRP A 82 11.92 -0.49 -14.76
N LYS A 83 12.23 -1.26 -15.81
CA LYS A 83 13.36 -0.95 -16.71
C LYS A 83 13.16 0.35 -17.48
N ARG A 84 11.92 0.75 -17.79
CA ARG A 84 11.64 2.04 -18.44
C ARG A 84 11.73 3.19 -17.44
N VAL A 85 11.23 2.97 -16.22
CA VAL A 85 11.31 3.93 -15.11
C VAL A 85 12.77 4.27 -14.84
N SER A 86 13.63 3.27 -14.64
CA SER A 86 15.06 3.50 -14.34
C SER A 86 15.88 4.13 -15.46
N LYS A 87 15.32 4.18 -16.67
CA LYS A 87 15.96 4.81 -17.82
C LYS A 87 15.49 6.25 -18.04
N GLY A 88 14.45 6.71 -17.32
CA GLY A 88 13.82 8.01 -17.59
C GLY A 88 13.21 8.14 -18.98
N ARG A 89 12.91 7.02 -19.67
CA ARG A 89 12.65 7.00 -21.12
C ARG A 89 11.17 7.13 -21.51
N PHE A 90 10.30 7.58 -20.62
CA PHE A 90 8.89 7.78 -20.94
C PHE A 90 8.21 8.75 -19.99
N ASP A 91 7.16 9.40 -20.48
CA ASP A 91 6.35 10.32 -19.70
C ASP A 91 5.47 9.55 -18.72
N HIS A 92 5.99 9.39 -17.51
CA HIS A 92 5.31 8.75 -16.40
C HIS A 92 5.83 9.35 -15.10
N PRO A 93 4.95 9.66 -14.12
CA PRO A 93 5.37 10.31 -12.87
C PRO A 93 6.53 9.57 -12.17
N PHE A 94 6.49 8.24 -12.15
CA PHE A 94 7.55 7.44 -11.50
C PHE A 94 8.92 7.56 -12.19
N ALA A 95 8.95 7.83 -13.51
CA ALA A 95 10.22 8.03 -14.21
C ALA A 95 10.86 9.39 -13.87
N LYS A 96 10.04 10.36 -13.45
CA LYS A 96 10.41 11.72 -13.01
C LYS A 96 10.65 11.81 -11.49
N HIS A 97 10.36 10.75 -10.74
CA HIS A 97 10.59 10.67 -9.31
C HIS A 97 11.98 10.06 -9.02
N PRO A 98 12.90 10.79 -8.35
CA PRO A 98 14.28 10.36 -8.14
C PRO A 98 14.40 8.98 -7.46
N PHE A 99 13.67 8.77 -6.36
CA PHE A 99 13.67 7.48 -5.66
C PHE A 99 13.23 6.29 -6.55
N PHE A 100 12.08 6.38 -7.24
CA PHE A 100 11.61 5.30 -8.11
C PHE A 100 12.55 5.05 -9.29
N ASN A 101 13.12 6.10 -9.87
CA ASN A 101 14.08 6.00 -10.95
C ASN A 101 15.31 5.18 -10.53
N ARG A 102 15.88 5.49 -9.35
CA ARG A 102 17.09 4.83 -8.84
C ARG A 102 16.83 3.44 -8.26
N HIS A 103 15.80 3.29 -7.43
CA HIS A 103 15.60 2.10 -6.59
C HIS A 103 14.44 1.21 -7.02
N GLY A 104 13.53 1.68 -7.86
CA GLY A 104 12.34 0.92 -8.24
C GLY A 104 12.66 -0.44 -8.87
N SER A 105 13.59 -0.50 -9.83
CA SER A 105 13.96 -1.76 -10.48
C SER A 105 14.71 -2.76 -9.58
N PRO A 106 15.73 -2.35 -8.79
CA PRO A 106 16.34 -3.25 -7.81
C PRO A 106 15.34 -3.84 -6.81
N LEU A 107 14.50 -2.99 -6.19
CA LEU A 107 13.50 -3.40 -5.19
C LEU A 107 12.45 -4.34 -5.80
N ALA A 108 12.03 -4.09 -7.03
CA ALA A 108 11.12 -4.94 -7.80
C ALA A 108 11.69 -6.36 -8.00
N ILE A 109 12.97 -6.45 -8.36
CA ILE A 109 13.65 -7.74 -8.59
C ILE A 109 13.75 -8.50 -7.27
N GLU A 110 14.13 -7.82 -6.18
CA GLU A 110 14.24 -8.41 -4.85
C GLU A 110 12.90 -8.93 -4.35
N THR A 111 11.85 -8.10 -4.39
CA THR A 111 10.50 -8.49 -3.97
C THR A 111 9.99 -9.72 -4.73
N ARG A 112 10.19 -9.75 -6.06
CA ARG A 112 9.80 -10.91 -6.87
C ARG A 112 10.58 -12.17 -6.49
N LYS A 113 11.88 -12.05 -6.18
CA LYS A 113 12.73 -13.18 -5.79
C LYS A 113 12.24 -13.76 -4.45
N GLU A 114 11.97 -12.91 -3.48
CA GLU A 114 11.46 -13.32 -2.16
C GLU A 114 10.09 -14.00 -2.27
N LEU A 115 9.13 -13.39 -3.00
CA LEU A 115 7.81 -13.97 -3.25
C LEU A 115 7.90 -15.38 -3.83
N LYS A 116 8.72 -15.57 -4.87
CA LYS A 116 8.90 -16.88 -5.49
C LYS A 116 9.54 -17.89 -4.53
N ALA A 117 10.49 -17.46 -3.71
CA ALA A 117 11.11 -18.32 -2.72
C ALA A 117 10.09 -18.77 -1.67
N ARG A 118 9.24 -17.85 -1.18
CA ARG A 118 8.19 -18.16 -0.21
C ARG A 118 7.11 -19.07 -0.79
N CYS A 119 6.61 -18.79 -2.00
CA CYS A 119 5.70 -19.70 -2.70
C CYS A 119 6.29 -21.12 -2.80
N LYS A 120 7.58 -21.25 -3.18
CA LYS A 120 8.24 -22.55 -3.27
C LYS A 120 8.34 -23.25 -1.91
N ALA A 121 8.64 -22.51 -0.84
CA ALA A 121 8.79 -23.05 0.51
C ALA A 121 7.48 -23.66 1.05
N VAL A 122 6.33 -23.09 0.68
CA VAL A 122 5.00 -23.56 1.11
C VAL A 122 4.26 -24.36 0.01
N GLY A 123 4.97 -24.83 -1.01
CA GLY A 123 4.42 -25.72 -2.04
C GLY A 123 3.48 -25.07 -3.06
N LEU A 124 3.44 -23.75 -3.16
CA LEU A 124 2.57 -23.04 -4.09
C LEU A 124 3.18 -22.88 -5.49
N SER A 125 2.31 -22.95 -6.50
CA SER A 125 2.71 -22.74 -7.89
C SER A 125 3.14 -21.30 -8.15
N THR A 126 4.24 -21.14 -8.89
CA THR A 126 4.71 -19.82 -9.36
C THR A 126 4.42 -19.57 -10.85
N ARG A 127 3.68 -20.49 -11.49
CA ARG A 127 3.28 -20.39 -12.90
C ARG A 127 1.99 -19.58 -12.99
N GLY A 128 1.93 -18.63 -13.93
CA GLY A 128 0.85 -17.63 -14.03
C GLY A 128 -0.56 -18.19 -13.88
N PHE A 129 -1.03 -18.99 -14.84
CA PHE A 129 -2.40 -19.50 -14.82
C PHE A 129 -2.71 -20.39 -13.61
N SER A 130 -1.78 -21.26 -13.23
CA SER A 130 -1.97 -22.12 -12.05
C SER A 130 -2.03 -21.31 -10.74
N ASN A 131 -1.23 -20.25 -10.62
CA ASN A 131 -1.27 -19.35 -9.47
C ASN A 131 -2.63 -18.65 -9.36
N GLU A 132 -3.20 -18.21 -10.48
CA GLU A 132 -4.52 -17.56 -10.48
C GLU A 132 -5.65 -18.51 -10.14
N VAL A 133 -5.67 -19.71 -10.73
CA VAL A 133 -6.69 -20.71 -10.41
C VAL A 133 -6.65 -21.10 -8.94
N ASN A 134 -5.44 -21.30 -8.38
CA ASN A 134 -5.29 -21.61 -6.96
C ASN A 134 -5.67 -20.42 -6.08
N GLY A 135 -5.24 -19.21 -6.42
CA GLY A 135 -5.62 -17.99 -5.71
C GLY A 135 -7.14 -17.78 -5.66
N THR A 136 -7.84 -18.00 -6.78
CA THR A 136 -9.30 -17.95 -6.82
C THR A 136 -9.93 -19.01 -5.93
N ARG A 137 -9.42 -20.24 -5.93
CA ARG A 137 -9.93 -21.29 -5.04
C ARG A 137 -9.73 -20.95 -3.56
N THR A 138 -8.55 -20.46 -3.18
CA THR A 138 -8.27 -19.99 -1.82
C THR A 138 -9.21 -18.85 -1.45
N TYR A 139 -9.43 -17.89 -2.33
CA TYR A 139 -10.34 -16.77 -2.10
C TYR A 139 -11.79 -17.23 -1.89
N MET A 140 -12.29 -18.13 -2.73
CA MET A 140 -13.65 -18.67 -2.58
C MET A 140 -13.80 -19.47 -1.27
N LYS A 141 -12.77 -20.23 -0.87
CA LYS A 141 -12.77 -20.96 0.40
C LYS A 141 -12.79 -20.02 1.61
N LEU A 142 -12.03 -18.92 1.55
CA LEU A 142 -12.08 -17.88 2.56
C LEU A 142 -13.45 -17.23 2.66
N MET A 143 -14.08 -16.88 1.54
CA MET A 143 -15.44 -16.32 1.56
C MET A 143 -16.46 -17.25 2.23
N GLU A 144 -16.35 -18.56 2.00
CA GLU A 144 -17.19 -19.58 2.64
C GLU A 144 -16.96 -19.59 4.16
N LEU A 145 -15.71 -19.79 4.60
CA LEU A 145 -15.37 -19.89 6.03
C LEU A 145 -15.66 -18.60 6.80
N GLU A 146 -15.34 -17.44 6.23
CA GLU A 146 -15.53 -16.15 6.91
C GLU A 146 -17.01 -15.74 7.03
N SER A 147 -17.89 -16.33 6.23
CA SER A 147 -19.32 -15.95 6.21
C SER A 147 -20.02 -16.16 7.55
N GLU A 148 -19.56 -17.15 8.33
CA GLU A 148 -20.09 -17.44 9.67
C GLU A 148 -19.53 -16.52 10.77
N HIS A 149 -18.45 -15.79 10.47
CA HIS A 149 -17.67 -15.03 11.46
C HIS A 149 -17.52 -13.54 11.11
N ILE A 150 -18.29 -13.02 10.15
CA ILE A 150 -18.15 -11.67 9.59
C ILE A 150 -17.99 -10.60 10.67
N PHE A 151 -18.85 -10.58 11.69
CA PHE A 151 -18.80 -9.56 12.74
C PHE A 151 -17.54 -9.67 13.59
N ALA A 152 -17.19 -10.89 14.02
CA ALA A 152 -15.99 -11.13 14.82
C ALA A 152 -14.73 -10.74 14.03
N LEU A 153 -14.64 -11.16 12.78
CA LEU A 153 -13.54 -10.81 11.87
C LEU A 153 -13.43 -9.28 11.67
N GLN A 154 -14.52 -8.57 11.44
CA GLN A 154 -14.49 -7.10 11.36
C GLN A 154 -13.92 -6.45 12.63
N MET A 155 -14.31 -6.95 13.80
CA MET A 155 -13.78 -6.47 15.09
C MET A 155 -12.30 -6.80 15.27
N LEU A 156 -11.86 -7.99 14.87
CA LEU A 156 -10.44 -8.38 14.87
C LEU A 156 -9.61 -7.49 13.94
N GLY A 157 -10.13 -7.15 12.75
CA GLY A 157 -9.45 -6.26 11.80
C GLY A 157 -9.27 -4.85 12.38
N LYS A 158 -10.32 -4.32 13.03
CA LYS A 158 -10.25 -3.04 13.76
C LYS A 158 -9.25 -3.08 14.90
N ARG A 159 -9.23 -4.17 15.69
CA ARG A 159 -8.32 -4.32 16.83
C ARG A 159 -6.86 -4.43 16.38
N ALA A 160 -6.57 -5.22 15.36
CA ALA A 160 -5.22 -5.32 14.79
C ALA A 160 -4.73 -3.96 14.30
N CYS A 161 -5.57 -3.22 13.55
CA CYS A 161 -5.23 -1.88 13.08
C CYS A 161 -5.00 -0.89 14.26
N HIS A 162 -5.86 -0.94 15.29
CA HIS A 162 -5.69 -0.16 16.51
C HIS A 162 -4.38 -0.49 17.24
N GLN A 163 -4.01 -1.76 17.38
CA GLN A 163 -2.75 -2.17 18.02
C GLN A 163 -1.52 -1.67 17.27
N ILE A 164 -1.56 -1.61 15.93
CA ILE A 164 -0.44 -1.15 15.11
C ILE A 164 -0.28 0.37 15.16
N TYR A 165 -1.37 1.13 15.05
CA TYR A 165 -1.33 2.58 14.81
C TYR A 165 -1.89 3.44 15.94
N GLY A 166 -2.50 2.85 16.96
CA GLY A 166 -3.12 3.58 18.08
C GLY A 166 -4.43 4.31 17.74
N ILE A 167 -4.95 4.19 16.52
CA ILE A 167 -6.20 4.86 16.12
C ILE A 167 -7.39 4.27 16.89
N PRO A 168 -8.24 5.08 17.54
CA PRO A 168 -9.40 4.57 18.27
C PRO A 168 -10.32 3.73 17.38
N MET A 169 -10.70 2.54 17.85
CA MET A 169 -11.54 1.61 17.08
C MET A 169 -12.89 2.21 16.63
N LYS A 170 -13.41 3.22 17.33
CA LYS A 170 -14.63 3.94 16.92
C LYS A 170 -14.47 4.71 15.60
N LEU A 171 -13.24 5.05 15.22
CA LEU A 171 -12.89 5.73 13.97
C LEU A 171 -12.61 4.76 12.82
N LEU A 172 -12.66 3.46 13.09
CA LEU A 172 -12.45 2.41 12.10
C LEU A 172 -13.82 1.81 11.72
N ARG A 173 -14.25 2.05 10.48
CA ARG A 173 -15.43 1.43 9.86
C ARG A 173 -14.95 0.26 9.00
N ALA A 174 -15.32 -0.94 9.40
CA ALA A 174 -14.88 -2.18 8.76
C ALA A 174 -16.09 -2.93 8.21
N SER A 175 -16.02 -3.37 6.95
CA SER A 175 -17.09 -4.17 6.34
C SER A 175 -16.51 -5.27 5.45
N ILE A 176 -16.83 -6.52 5.80
CA ILE A 176 -16.66 -7.64 4.86
C ILE A 176 -17.93 -7.68 4.00
N THR A 177 -17.80 -7.55 2.68
CA THR A 177 -18.91 -7.41 1.75
C THR A 177 -18.54 -7.81 0.32
N SER A 178 -19.50 -8.33 -0.44
CA SER A 178 -19.38 -8.57 -1.89
C SER A 178 -19.43 -7.29 -2.74
N THR A 179 -19.81 -6.17 -2.13
CA THR A 179 -19.89 -4.84 -2.78
C THR A 179 -18.95 -3.85 -2.10
N PRO A 180 -17.63 -3.99 -2.30
CA PRO A 180 -16.66 -3.23 -1.53
C PRO A 180 -16.62 -1.75 -1.93
N LYS A 181 -17.08 -1.38 -3.13
CA LYS A 181 -17.05 0.00 -3.64
C LYS A 181 -17.85 0.95 -2.75
N TRP A 182 -17.26 2.11 -2.43
CA TRP A 182 -17.93 3.20 -1.74
C TRP A 182 -17.37 4.56 -2.18
N GLY A 183 -18.16 5.62 -1.99
CA GLY A 183 -17.78 6.99 -2.36
C GLY A 183 -17.75 7.27 -3.87
N GLU A 184 -17.33 8.48 -4.22
CA GLU A 184 -17.03 8.86 -5.61
C GLU A 184 -15.67 8.32 -6.00
N VAL A 185 -15.68 7.24 -6.76
CA VAL A 185 -14.47 6.66 -7.33
C VAL A 185 -14.04 7.49 -8.53
N ARG A 186 -12.84 8.08 -8.47
CA ARG A 186 -12.21 8.71 -9.64
C ARG A 186 -12.21 7.72 -10.81
N THR A 187 -12.91 8.10 -11.88
CA THR A 187 -12.99 7.24 -13.06
C THR A 187 -11.62 7.19 -13.73
N PRO A 188 -11.04 6.01 -13.98
CA PRO A 188 -9.73 5.93 -14.59
C PRO A 188 -9.70 6.64 -15.95
N LYS A 189 -8.73 7.54 -16.13
CA LYS A 189 -8.56 8.30 -17.37
C LYS A 189 -8.03 7.38 -18.50
N THR A 190 -7.27 6.34 -18.16
CA THR A 190 -6.63 5.44 -19.13
C THR A 190 -7.48 4.20 -19.44
N LEU A 191 -7.35 3.66 -20.66
CA LEU A 191 -8.00 2.40 -21.04
C LEU A 191 -7.58 1.24 -20.11
N ARG A 192 -6.31 1.21 -19.71
CA ARG A 192 -5.79 0.19 -18.77
C ARG A 192 -6.46 0.30 -17.40
N GLY A 193 -6.54 1.51 -16.84
CA GLY A 193 -7.21 1.73 -15.57
C GLY A 193 -8.68 1.29 -15.62
N LYS A 194 -9.40 1.58 -16.71
CA LYS A 194 -10.78 1.11 -16.92
C LYS A 194 -10.90 -0.42 -16.94
N MET A 195 -9.93 -1.12 -17.52
CA MET A 195 -9.90 -2.60 -17.54
C MET A 195 -9.51 -3.20 -16.19
N LEU A 196 -8.71 -2.49 -15.38
CA LEU A 196 -8.26 -2.96 -14.06
C LEU A 196 -9.30 -2.70 -12.97
N MET A 197 -10.15 -1.69 -13.13
CA MET A 197 -11.12 -1.27 -12.12
C MET A 197 -12.07 -2.40 -11.65
N PRO A 198 -12.61 -3.26 -12.53
CA PRO A 198 -13.46 -4.39 -12.10
C PRO A 198 -12.73 -5.47 -11.29
N LEU A 199 -11.39 -5.46 -11.26
CA LEU A 199 -10.58 -6.42 -10.50
C LEU A 199 -10.31 -5.98 -9.06
N MET A 200 -10.77 -4.78 -8.66
CA MET A 200 -10.61 -4.30 -7.29
C MET A 200 -11.58 -5.01 -6.34
N VAL A 201 -11.01 -5.72 -5.38
CA VAL A 201 -11.70 -6.57 -4.40
C VAL A 201 -11.75 -5.95 -2.99
N GLY A 202 -11.20 -4.74 -2.84
CA GLY A 202 -11.17 -3.96 -1.62
C GLY A 202 -11.16 -2.45 -1.91
N TRP A 203 -11.69 -1.67 -0.97
CA TRP A 203 -11.71 -0.20 -0.99
C TRP A 203 -11.49 0.35 0.41
N GLY A 204 -10.37 1.06 0.56
CA GLY A 204 -9.94 1.72 1.79
C GLY A 204 -9.70 3.20 1.57
N GLY A 205 -10.04 4.01 2.57
CA GLY A 205 -9.83 5.45 2.52
C GLY A 205 -10.34 6.18 3.76
N VAL A 206 -10.30 7.51 3.69
CA VAL A 206 -10.75 8.41 4.74
C VAL A 206 -12.03 9.10 4.27
N MET A 207 -13.03 9.19 5.15
CA MET A 207 -14.25 9.94 4.90
C MET A 207 -14.60 10.81 6.09
N ARG A 208 -15.41 11.84 5.85
CA ARG A 208 -15.97 12.68 6.90
C ARG A 208 -17.35 12.13 7.30
N ASP A 209 -17.52 11.83 8.58
CA ASP A 209 -18.73 11.29 9.20
C ASP A 209 -19.07 12.18 10.41
N GLU A 210 -20.23 12.83 10.39
CA GLU A 210 -20.69 13.74 11.46
C GLU A 210 -19.64 14.78 11.92
N GLY A 211 -18.86 15.32 10.97
CA GLY A 211 -17.82 16.31 11.25
C GLY A 211 -16.47 15.72 11.69
N GLN A 212 -16.38 14.42 11.90
CA GLN A 212 -15.15 13.70 12.25
C GLN A 212 -14.57 12.93 11.04
N LEU A 213 -13.24 12.87 10.94
CA LEU A 213 -12.59 11.97 9.97
C LEU A 213 -12.59 10.54 10.49
N VAL A 214 -13.07 9.62 9.66
CA VAL A 214 -13.13 8.18 9.95
C VAL A 214 -12.46 7.40 8.82
N VAL A 215 -11.82 6.29 9.17
CA VAL A 215 -11.24 5.35 8.22
C VAL A 215 -12.30 4.33 7.84
N GLN A 216 -12.54 4.17 6.54
CA GLN A 216 -13.46 3.17 6.01
C GLN A 216 -12.68 2.14 5.19
N GLY A 217 -12.75 0.89 5.62
CA GLY A 217 -12.28 -0.27 4.87
C GLY A 217 -13.45 -1.18 4.50
N LYS A 218 -13.55 -1.57 3.24
CA LYS A 218 -14.50 -2.58 2.75
C LYS A 218 -13.80 -3.58 1.86
N ALA A 219 -14.02 -4.87 2.06
CA ALA A 219 -13.42 -5.90 1.21
C ALA A 219 -14.21 -7.21 1.22
N GLY A 220 -13.93 -8.10 0.27
CA GLY A 220 -14.62 -9.39 0.19
C GLY A 220 -14.19 -10.43 1.23
N VAL A 221 -12.98 -10.30 1.80
CA VAL A 221 -12.46 -11.19 2.84
C VAL A 221 -11.58 -10.41 3.83
N TRP A 222 -11.36 -10.97 5.01
CA TRP A 222 -10.72 -10.30 6.14
C TRP A 222 -9.28 -9.81 5.88
N PRO A 223 -8.39 -10.54 5.20
CA PRO A 223 -7.03 -10.04 4.94
C PRO A 223 -7.02 -8.78 4.07
N LEU A 224 -7.92 -8.69 3.10
CA LEU A 224 -8.11 -7.49 2.30
C LEU A 224 -8.76 -6.39 3.10
N LEU A 225 -9.72 -6.70 3.98
CA LEU A 225 -10.30 -5.71 4.88
C LEU A 225 -9.21 -5.06 5.74
N LEU A 226 -8.30 -5.87 6.30
CA LEU A 226 -7.18 -5.37 7.07
C LEU A 226 -6.23 -4.51 6.23
N HIS A 227 -5.93 -4.93 5.00
CA HIS A 227 -5.17 -4.14 4.03
C HIS A 227 -5.81 -2.75 3.84
N GLU A 228 -7.11 -2.69 3.59
CA GLU A 228 -7.83 -1.43 3.35
C GLU A 228 -7.93 -0.54 4.61
N LEU A 229 -8.09 -1.14 5.80
CA LEU A 229 -8.08 -0.40 7.07
C LEU A 229 -6.71 0.22 7.35
N VAL A 230 -5.62 -0.53 7.11
CA VAL A 230 -4.26 0.00 7.24
C VAL A 230 -4.00 1.08 6.20
N LYS A 231 -4.37 0.86 4.94
CA LYS A 231 -4.27 1.85 3.86
C LYS A 231 -4.94 3.16 4.26
N GLY A 232 -6.20 3.10 4.67
CA GLY A 232 -6.95 4.29 5.10
C GLY A 232 -6.43 4.94 6.37
N THR A 233 -5.86 4.16 7.30
CA THR A 233 -5.25 4.70 8.53
C THR A 233 -3.97 5.48 8.24
N VAL A 234 -3.08 4.92 7.43
CA VAL A 234 -1.84 5.62 7.06
C VAL A 234 -2.16 6.82 6.17
N GLU A 235 -3.16 6.73 5.29
CA GLU A 235 -3.68 7.87 4.54
C GLU A 235 -4.16 8.99 5.48
N LEU A 236 -4.96 8.66 6.50
CA LEU A 236 -5.43 9.64 7.50
C LEU A 236 -4.26 10.38 8.17
N ILE A 237 -3.21 9.65 8.56
CA ILE A 237 -2.01 10.25 9.14
C ILE A 237 -1.30 11.15 8.11
N CYS A 238 -1.15 10.67 6.88
CA CYS A 238 -0.48 11.42 5.81
C CYS A 238 -1.22 12.69 5.37
N LEU A 239 -2.55 12.74 5.51
CA LEU A 239 -3.34 13.95 5.22
C LEU A 239 -2.92 15.15 6.08
N HIS A 240 -2.43 14.93 7.30
CA HIS A 240 -1.89 16.00 8.13
C HIS A 240 -0.61 16.64 7.56
N GLY A 241 0.12 15.94 6.70
CA GLY A 241 1.31 16.45 6.02
C GLY A 241 1.01 17.23 4.73
N LEU A 242 -0.26 17.28 4.33
CA LEU A 242 -0.76 17.98 3.14
C LEU A 242 -1.74 19.11 3.47
N GLY A 243 -2.13 19.25 4.74
CA GLY A 243 -3.18 20.19 5.17
C GLY A 243 -2.86 21.67 4.97
N ASP A 244 -1.57 22.02 4.86
CA ASP A 244 -1.12 23.40 4.66
C ASP A 244 -0.89 23.76 3.18
N LEU A 245 -1.12 22.82 2.25
CA LEU A 245 -1.00 23.09 0.82
C LEU A 245 -2.17 23.96 0.34
N ALA A 246 -1.89 24.96 -0.50
CA ALA A 246 -2.95 25.67 -1.20
C ALA A 246 -3.72 24.70 -2.12
N ASP A 247 -5.03 24.91 -2.24
CA ASP A 247 -5.96 24.02 -2.97
C ASP A 247 -5.47 23.67 -4.39
N GLU A 248 -4.90 24.64 -5.12
CA GLU A 248 -4.38 24.42 -6.48
C GLU A 248 -3.22 23.40 -6.50
N HIS A 249 -2.29 23.46 -5.54
CA HIS A 249 -1.19 22.51 -5.46
C HIS A 249 -1.66 21.12 -5.02
N PHE A 250 -2.67 21.08 -4.15
CA PHE A 250 -3.30 19.83 -3.73
C PHE A 250 -3.98 19.13 -4.92
N ASP A 251 -4.80 19.86 -5.69
CA ASP A 251 -5.49 19.32 -6.86
C ASP A 251 -4.52 18.80 -7.91
N VAL A 252 -3.45 19.57 -8.20
CA VAL A 252 -2.38 19.12 -9.12
C VAL A 252 -1.73 17.83 -8.61
N ALA A 253 -1.42 17.74 -7.32
CA ALA A 253 -0.83 16.54 -6.74
C ALA A 253 -1.77 15.34 -6.88
N MET A 254 -3.05 15.48 -6.55
CA MET A 254 -4.01 14.38 -6.64
C MET A 254 -4.25 13.94 -8.09
N ASP A 255 -4.34 14.89 -9.02
CA ASP A 255 -4.51 14.59 -10.45
C ASP A 255 -3.34 13.84 -11.09
N HIS A 256 -2.14 13.95 -10.51
CA HIS A 256 -0.95 13.26 -11.00
C HIS A 256 -0.58 12.00 -10.21
N THR A 257 -1.29 11.69 -9.11
CA THR A 257 -0.89 10.59 -8.21
C THR A 257 -2.00 9.60 -7.87
N GLU A 258 -3.27 10.01 -7.91
CA GLU A 258 -4.41 9.16 -7.58
C GLU A 258 -4.96 8.42 -8.80
N HIS A 259 -4.14 7.53 -9.35
CA HIS A 259 -4.53 6.63 -10.43
C HIS A 259 -4.45 5.18 -9.99
N VAL A 260 -5.51 4.40 -10.22
CA VAL A 260 -5.57 2.99 -9.82
C VAL A 260 -4.41 2.17 -10.42
N GLU A 261 -3.96 2.50 -11.62
CA GLU A 261 -2.81 1.86 -12.26
C GLU A 261 -1.47 2.09 -11.52
N TYR A 262 -1.38 3.11 -10.67
CA TYR A 262 -0.18 3.41 -9.88
C TYR A 262 -0.10 2.56 -8.62
N GLU A 263 -1.21 2.01 -8.16
CA GLU A 263 -1.22 1.08 -7.03
C GLU A 263 -0.45 -0.21 -7.37
N PHE A 264 -0.54 -0.72 -8.60
CA PHE A 264 0.09 -1.99 -8.98
C PHE A 264 1.62 -1.97 -8.84
N PRO A 265 2.37 -1.00 -9.41
CA PRO A 265 3.79 -0.95 -9.17
C PRO A 265 4.13 -0.55 -7.72
N MET A 266 3.30 0.24 -7.03
CA MET A 266 3.55 0.52 -5.61
C MET A 266 3.44 -0.76 -4.77
N ILE A 267 2.46 -1.63 -5.00
CA ILE A 267 2.35 -2.94 -4.32
C ILE A 267 3.56 -3.83 -4.61
N GLN A 268 4.12 -3.77 -5.84
CA GLN A 268 5.29 -4.56 -6.23
C GLN A 268 6.56 -4.27 -5.44
N ILE A 269 6.71 -3.08 -4.86
CA ILE A 269 7.91 -2.69 -4.10
C ILE A 269 7.62 -2.20 -2.69
N GLY A 270 6.37 -1.82 -2.41
CA GLY A 270 5.95 -1.09 -1.22
C GLY A 270 6.24 -1.86 0.06
N ARG A 271 5.96 -3.17 0.10
CA ARG A 271 6.24 -3.98 1.30
C ARG A 271 7.71 -3.93 1.69
N LEU A 272 8.62 -4.10 0.72
CA LEU A 272 10.06 -4.11 1.00
C LEU A 272 10.55 -2.72 1.40
N VAL A 273 10.02 -1.67 0.78
CA VAL A 273 10.28 -0.28 1.19
C VAL A 273 9.81 -0.05 2.63
N PHE A 274 8.61 -0.52 2.97
CA PHE A 274 8.05 -0.37 4.31
C PHE A 274 8.81 -1.19 5.36
N GLN A 275 9.32 -2.37 5.02
CA GLN A 275 10.22 -3.12 5.91
C GLN A 275 11.52 -2.36 6.20
N LYS A 276 12.10 -1.72 5.18
CA LYS A 276 13.28 -0.87 5.33
C LYS A 276 12.97 0.38 6.15
N PHE A 277 11.80 0.98 5.95
CA PHE A 277 11.28 2.06 6.78
C PHE A 277 11.18 1.65 8.25
N LEU A 278 10.48 0.55 8.57
CA LEU A 278 10.35 0.01 9.92
C LEU A 278 11.71 -0.27 10.57
N ALA A 279 12.67 -0.80 9.81
CA ALA A 279 14.03 -1.07 10.30
C ALA A 279 14.83 0.20 10.61
N ALA A 280 14.47 1.35 10.02
CA ALA A 280 15.12 2.62 10.23
C ALA A 280 14.44 3.47 11.33
N LEU A 281 13.32 3.03 11.90
CA LEU A 281 12.59 3.84 12.90
C LEU A 281 13.29 3.81 14.27
N PRO A 282 13.33 4.95 14.98
CA PRO A 282 13.71 4.95 16.40
C PRO A 282 12.70 4.12 17.21
N ARG A 283 13.18 3.35 18.19
CA ARG A 283 12.33 2.44 18.99
C ARG A 283 11.50 3.16 20.05
N GLU A 284 11.94 4.35 20.40
CA GLU A 284 11.36 5.21 21.43
C GLU A 284 10.17 6.06 20.94
N ILE A 285 9.91 6.08 19.63
CA ILE A 285 8.80 6.84 19.02
C ILE A 285 7.81 5.84 18.42
N SER A 286 6.51 6.08 18.60
CA SER A 286 5.50 5.17 18.04
C SER A 286 5.50 5.21 16.51
N LEU A 287 4.99 4.15 15.87
CA LEU A 287 4.92 4.06 14.41
C LEU A 287 4.07 5.18 13.80
N SER A 288 2.92 5.51 14.42
CA SER A 288 2.04 6.56 13.93
C SER A 288 2.66 7.95 14.04
N GLU A 289 3.39 8.24 15.13
CA GLU A 289 4.18 9.46 15.27
C GLU A 289 5.31 9.53 14.22
N CYS A 290 6.05 8.44 14.00
CA CYS A 290 7.07 8.40 12.95
C CYS A 290 6.49 8.71 11.56
N ILE A 291 5.36 8.11 11.20
CA ILE A 291 4.67 8.37 9.93
C ILE A 291 4.20 9.83 9.86
N MET A 292 3.69 10.39 10.98
CA MET A 292 3.28 11.79 11.06
C MET A 292 4.46 12.75 10.78
N HIS A 293 5.61 12.52 11.41
CA HIS A 293 6.81 13.33 11.17
C HIS A 293 7.25 13.26 9.70
N VAL A 294 7.25 12.06 9.12
CA VAL A 294 7.61 11.83 7.71
C VAL A 294 6.62 12.50 6.76
N ALA A 295 5.32 12.47 7.07
CA ALA A 295 4.30 13.15 6.27
C ALA A 295 4.51 14.68 6.26
N ARG A 296 4.95 15.24 7.39
CA ARG A 296 5.18 16.68 7.56
C ARG A 296 6.52 17.18 7.00
N MET A 297 7.45 16.30 6.65
CA MET A 297 8.71 16.71 6.01
C MET A 297 8.45 17.52 4.74
N GLU A 298 9.31 18.52 4.49
CA GLU A 298 9.31 19.22 3.21
C GLU A 298 9.62 18.24 2.07
N PRO A 299 9.19 18.52 0.82
CA PRO A 299 9.34 17.56 -0.29
C PRO A 299 10.75 17.02 -0.50
N LEU A 300 11.77 17.88 -0.35
CA LEU A 300 13.17 17.49 -0.53
C LEU A 300 13.70 16.67 0.67
N ASP A 301 13.31 17.03 1.89
CA ASP A 301 13.67 16.27 3.09
C ASP A 301 13.03 14.87 3.07
N LEU A 302 11.77 14.77 2.63
CA LEU A 302 11.13 13.47 2.44
C LEU A 302 11.84 12.64 1.37
N GLU A 303 12.22 13.26 0.25
CA GLU A 303 12.98 12.57 -0.80
C GLU A 303 14.32 12.03 -0.26
N GLU A 304 15.07 12.85 0.48
CA GLU A 304 16.31 12.45 1.11
C GLU A 304 16.08 11.31 2.12
N PHE A 305 15.05 11.41 2.96
CA PHE A 305 14.65 10.37 3.89
C PHE A 305 14.38 9.03 3.18
N MET A 306 13.63 9.07 2.06
CA MET A 306 13.34 7.88 1.25
C MET A 306 14.63 7.23 0.70
N PHE A 307 15.66 8.01 0.35
CA PHE A 307 16.96 7.44 0.01
C PHE A 307 17.64 6.81 1.22
N HIS A 308 17.65 7.46 2.38
CA HIS A 308 18.33 6.97 3.57
C HIS A 308 17.73 5.68 4.13
N ILE A 309 16.40 5.47 4.05
CA ILE A 309 15.83 4.17 4.49
C ILE A 309 16.38 2.98 3.69
N VAL A 310 16.85 3.20 2.45
CA VAL A 310 17.45 2.15 1.61
C VAL A 310 18.98 2.13 1.74
N GLU A 311 19.62 3.30 1.75
CA GLU A 311 21.07 3.42 1.58
C GLU A 311 21.82 3.63 2.90
N SER A 312 21.20 4.24 3.91
CA SER A 312 21.86 4.65 5.15
C SER A 312 20.85 4.75 6.31
N PRO A 313 20.34 3.62 6.83
CA PRO A 313 19.24 3.61 7.80
C PRO A 313 19.47 4.47 9.05
N ASN A 314 20.70 4.55 9.55
CA ASN A 314 21.02 5.39 10.70
C ASN A 314 20.73 6.88 10.45
N ARG A 315 20.98 7.38 9.22
CA ARG A 315 20.65 8.77 8.86
C ARG A 315 19.15 9.00 8.82
N ALA A 316 18.38 8.03 8.31
CA ALA A 316 16.93 8.09 8.35
C ALA A 316 16.41 8.13 9.80
N THR A 317 17.00 7.35 10.71
CA THR A 317 16.69 7.41 12.15
C THR A 317 16.94 8.80 12.73
N ASP A 318 18.10 9.40 12.44
CA ASP A 318 18.47 10.73 12.94
C ASP A 318 17.55 11.83 12.40
N MET A 319 17.10 11.73 11.15
CA MET A 319 16.11 12.64 10.57
C MET A 319 14.78 12.60 11.33
N ILE A 320 14.28 11.40 11.68
CA ILE A 320 13.04 11.28 12.47
C ILE A 320 13.22 11.87 13.87
N ARG A 321 14.33 11.57 14.55
CA ARG A 321 14.63 12.14 15.88
C ARG A 321 14.68 13.66 15.86
N THR A 322 15.31 14.22 14.82
CA THR A 322 15.40 15.67 14.63
C THR A 322 14.01 16.27 14.42
N ALA A 323 13.19 15.66 13.56
CA ALA A 323 11.81 16.09 13.33
C ALA A 323 10.94 16.00 14.59
N ALA A 324 11.13 14.96 15.41
CA ALA A 324 10.41 14.79 16.67
C ALA A 324 10.84 15.79 17.77
N ALA A 325 12.11 16.20 17.79
CA ALA A 325 12.60 17.20 18.73
C ALA A 325 12.11 18.63 18.40
N ALA A 326 11.60 18.86 17.19
CA ALA A 326 11.14 20.17 16.72
C ALA A 326 9.64 20.45 16.96
N THR A 327 8.88 19.46 17.44
CA THR A 327 7.42 19.53 17.69
C THR A 327 7.10 19.56 19.17
#